data_AF-A0A7R9PRP3-F1
#
_entry.id   AF-A0A7R9PRP3-F1
#
_cell.length_a   1.000
_cell.length_b   1.000
_cell.length_c   1.000
_cell.angle_alpha   90.00
_cell.angle_beta   90.00
_cell.angle_gamma   90.00
#
_symmetry.space_group_name_H-M   'P 1'
#
loop_
_entity.id
_entity.type
_entity.pdbx_description
1 polymer ?
#
loop_
_entity_poly.entity_id
_entity_poly.type
_entity_poly.pdbx_seq_one_letter_code
_entity_poly.pdbx_strand_id
1 'polypeptide(L)'
;MIISKQNCDIHAVKALRKFYQRPYFLSNSVSPAHFNWVLMSSDYTTKIYKKVELDSGLIMLAQLRGSTSFKLTPHNPCNSSCPELLGDLQEGEMLVFTNFMWTFEYYPGRNLDNVAILTETVWEEGAI
;
A
#
# COMPACT_ATOMS: atom_id res chain seq x y z
N MET A 1 -11.14 12.92 8.99
CA MET A 1 -11.69 12.47 7.68
C MET A 1 -10.69 11.54 7.01
N ILE A 2 -11.12 10.44 6.36
CA ILE A 2 -10.23 9.58 5.54
C ILE A 2 -10.53 9.81 4.08
N ILE A 3 -9.51 10.07 3.28
CA ILE A 3 -9.55 10.10 1.82
C ILE A 3 -8.62 8.99 1.30
N SER A 4 -9.20 8.07 0.53
CA SER A 4 -8.44 7.12 -0.29
C SER A 4 -8.79 7.39 -1.74
N LYS A 5 -7.82 7.78 -2.56
CA LYS A 5 -8.05 8.09 -3.97
C LYS A 5 -6.97 7.46 -4.83
N GLN A 6 -7.40 6.64 -5.79
CA GLN A 6 -6.54 6.15 -6.86
C GLN A 6 -6.24 7.29 -7.83
N ASN A 7 -4.97 7.46 -8.20
CA ASN A 7 -4.59 8.36 -9.28
C ASN A 7 -4.72 7.64 -10.61
N CYS A 8 -5.71 8.04 -11.41
CA CYS A 8 -5.91 7.55 -12.77
C CYS A 8 -5.19 8.41 -13.84
N ASP A 9 -4.70 9.61 -13.47
CA ASP A 9 -3.98 10.51 -14.38
C ASP A 9 -2.47 10.24 -14.34
N ILE A 10 -1.89 9.91 -15.51
CA ILE A 10 -0.47 9.62 -15.66
C ILE A 10 0.45 10.78 -15.25
N HIS A 11 0.02 12.04 -15.39
CA HIS A 11 0.78 13.20 -14.95
C HIS A 11 0.82 13.29 -13.43
N ALA A 12 -0.29 13.01 -12.75
CA ALA A 12 -0.36 12.94 -11.30
C ALA A 12 0.47 11.77 -10.75
N VAL A 13 0.39 10.60 -11.39
CA VAL A 13 1.23 9.42 -11.06
C VAL A 13 2.72 9.78 -11.18
N LYS A 14 3.14 10.40 -12.28
CA LYS A 14 4.54 10.82 -12.49
C LYS A 14 4.99 11.90 -11.49
N ALA A 15 4.10 12.84 -11.12
CA ALA A 15 4.41 13.83 -10.10
C ALA A 15 4.60 13.18 -8.72
N LEU A 16 3.76 12.20 -8.37
CA LEU A 16 3.84 11.45 -7.12
C LEU A 16 5.15 10.65 -6.99
N ARG A 17 5.68 10.12 -8.10
CA ARG A 17 7.00 9.43 -8.14
C ARG A 17 8.17 10.31 -7.69
N LYS A 18 8.00 11.63 -7.59
CA LYS A 18 9.02 12.53 -7.00
C LYS A 18 9.05 12.46 -5.47
N PHE A 19 7.95 12.04 -4.83
CA PHE A 19 7.79 12.03 -3.38
C PHE A 19 8.07 10.66 -2.76
N TYR A 20 8.06 9.59 -3.55
CA TYR A 20 8.51 8.27 -3.12
C TYR A 20 9.50 7.72 -4.16
N GLN A 21 10.67 7.32 -3.70
CA GLN A 21 11.66 6.70 -4.58
C GLN A 21 11.45 5.20 -4.65
N ARG A 22 11.90 4.60 -5.74
CA ARG A 22 11.91 3.14 -5.87
C ARG A 22 12.83 2.55 -4.80
N PRO A 23 12.36 1.58 -4.00
CA PRO A 23 13.19 0.93 -3.00
C PRO A 23 14.38 0.20 -3.60
N TYR A 24 15.52 0.23 -2.91
CA TYR A 24 16.78 -0.39 -3.35
C TYR A 24 16.68 -1.91 -3.53
N PHE A 25 15.75 -2.56 -2.84
CA PHE A 25 15.56 -4.01 -2.86
C PHE A 25 14.73 -4.50 -4.06
N LEU A 26 14.12 -3.60 -4.84
CA LEU A 26 13.40 -3.99 -6.05
C LEU A 26 14.34 -4.06 -7.25
N SER A 27 14.21 -5.10 -8.06
CA SER A 27 14.94 -5.27 -9.32
C SER A 27 14.58 -4.21 -10.36
N ASN A 28 15.53 -3.89 -11.24
CA ASN A 28 15.29 -3.00 -12.40
C ASN A 28 14.25 -3.52 -13.38
N SER A 29 13.94 -4.81 -13.30
CA SER A 29 12.90 -5.48 -14.08
C SER A 29 11.47 -5.22 -13.57
N VAL A 30 11.30 -4.61 -12.39
CA VAL A 30 9.96 -4.26 -11.89
C VAL A 30 9.48 -2.99 -12.59
N SER A 31 8.38 -3.11 -13.34
CA SER A 31 7.75 -1.97 -14.00
C SER A 31 7.42 -0.88 -12.99
N PRO A 32 7.53 0.41 -13.36
CA PRO A 32 6.98 1.50 -12.56
C PRO A 32 5.50 1.25 -12.22
N ALA A 33 5.08 1.72 -11.05
CA ALA A 33 3.70 1.55 -10.59
C ALA A 33 2.72 2.14 -11.59
N HIS A 34 1.74 1.33 -12.01
CA HIS A 34 0.69 1.71 -12.95
C HIS A 34 -0.36 2.55 -12.23
N PHE A 35 -0.67 2.17 -10.98
CA PHE A 35 -1.63 2.87 -10.13
C PHE A 35 -0.99 3.22 -8.79
N ASN A 36 -1.28 4.44 -8.33
CA ASN A 36 -0.86 4.94 -7.03
C ASN A 36 -2.08 5.45 -6.26
N TRP A 37 -2.24 4.94 -5.06
CA TRP A 37 -3.23 5.39 -4.09
C TRP A 37 -2.58 6.33 -3.10
N VAL A 38 -3.25 7.44 -2.84
CA VAL A 38 -2.90 8.36 -1.76
C VAL A 38 -3.88 8.13 -0.63
N LEU A 39 -3.36 7.67 0.51
CA LEU A 39 -4.10 7.45 1.73
C LEU A 39 -3.81 8.62 2.65
N MET A 40 -4.83 9.44 2.91
CA MET A 40 -4.70 10.63 3.74
C MET A 40 -5.79 10.66 4.79
N SER A 41 -5.41 11.02 6.01
CA SER A 41 -6.37 11.32 7.06
C SER A 41 -5.86 12.38 8.02
N SER A 42 -6.78 13.16 8.56
CA SER A 42 -6.53 14.09 9.66
C SER A 42 -7.62 13.92 10.72
N ASP A 43 -7.20 13.98 11.99
CA ASP A 43 -8.03 13.80 13.19
C ASP A 43 -9.01 12.61 13.11
N TYR A 44 -8.52 11.48 12.59
CA TYR A 44 -9.31 10.26 12.52
C TYR A 44 -9.27 9.51 13.85
N THR A 45 -10.44 9.23 14.42
CA THR A 45 -10.56 8.69 15.78
C THR A 45 -11.06 7.24 15.83
N THR A 46 -11.51 6.69 14.69
CA THR A 46 -12.04 5.32 14.65
C THR A 46 -10.93 4.28 14.45
N LYS A 47 -11.17 3.05 14.91
CA LYS A 47 -10.29 1.89 14.71
C LYS A 47 -10.87 0.90 13.70
N ILE A 48 -11.68 1.39 12.77
CA ILE A 48 -12.33 0.54 11.77
C ILE A 48 -11.37 0.37 10.60
N TYR A 49 -10.95 -0.87 10.38
CA TYR A 49 -10.20 -1.26 9.19
C TYR A 49 -11.02 -0.99 7.94
N LYS A 50 -10.39 -0.35 6.96
CA LYS A 50 -10.92 -0.14 5.62
C LYS A 50 -10.20 -1.06 4.66
N LYS A 51 -10.98 -1.90 3.99
CA LYS A 51 -10.52 -2.70 2.87
C LYS A 51 -10.20 -1.80 1.67
N VAL A 52 -9.07 -2.07 1.01
CA VAL A 52 -8.72 -1.46 -0.29
C VAL A 52 -8.83 -2.56 -1.33
N GLU A 53 -9.56 -2.28 -2.41
CA GLU A 53 -9.62 -3.18 -3.56
C GLU A 53 -8.41 -2.90 -4.45
N LEU A 54 -7.54 -3.91 -4.57
CA LEU A 54 -6.28 -3.88 -5.31
C LEU A 54 -6.40 -4.88 -6.45
N ASP A 55 -5.98 -4.51 -7.65
CA ASP A 55 -6.29 -5.29 -8.85
C ASP A 55 -5.34 -6.49 -8.99
N SER A 56 -4.06 -6.25 -9.25
CA SER A 56 -3.06 -7.33 -9.40
C SER A 56 -1.64 -6.79 -9.34
N GLY A 57 -0.80 -7.41 -8.50
CA GLY A 57 0.64 -7.21 -8.55
C GLY A 57 1.35 -7.22 -7.19
N LEU A 58 2.57 -6.72 -7.21
CA LEU A 58 3.35 -6.38 -6.04
C LEU A 58 2.88 -5.02 -5.51
N ILE A 59 2.41 -5.04 -4.28
CA ILE A 59 1.87 -3.88 -3.59
C ILE A 59 2.92 -3.36 -2.62
N MET A 60 3.13 -2.05 -2.65
CA MET A 60 3.99 -1.37 -1.68
C MET A 60 3.21 -0.25 -1.02
N LEU A 61 3.19 -0.24 0.31
CA LEU A 61 2.67 0.85 1.12
C LEU A 61 3.83 1.54 1.80
N ALA A 62 4.08 2.80 1.44
CA ALA A 62 5.08 3.67 2.04
C ALA A 62 4.43 4.67 2.99
N GLN A 63 4.84 4.65 4.26
CA GLN A 63 4.35 5.61 5.25
C GLN A 63 5.19 6.89 5.20
N LEU A 64 4.59 8.01 4.81
CA LEU A 64 5.30 9.28 4.72
C LEU A 64 5.19 10.12 5.99
N ARG A 65 4.02 10.08 6.64
CA ARG A 65 3.75 10.86 7.87
C ARG A 65 2.71 10.17 8.73
N GLY A 66 2.87 10.19 10.05
CA GLY A 66 2.05 9.46 11.00
C GLY A 66 2.31 7.95 10.96
N SER A 67 1.35 7.16 11.43
CA SER A 67 1.43 5.71 11.44
C SER A 67 0.18 5.06 10.90
N THR A 68 0.31 3.91 10.23
CA THR A 68 -0.82 3.15 9.69
C THR A 68 -0.82 1.73 10.24
N SER A 69 -1.90 1.33 10.90
CA SER A 69 -2.10 -0.07 11.25
C SER A 69 -2.63 -0.83 10.04
N PHE A 70 -2.04 -1.97 9.75
CA PHE A 70 -2.44 -2.83 8.64
C PHE A 70 -2.89 -4.20 9.14
N LYS A 71 -3.79 -4.81 8.37
CA LYS A 71 -4.19 -6.21 8.50
C LYS A 71 -4.10 -6.87 7.13
N LEU A 72 -3.35 -7.97 7.06
CA LEU A 72 -3.29 -8.84 5.90
C LEU A 72 -4.01 -10.15 6.25
N THR A 73 -5.14 -10.40 5.58
CA THR A 73 -5.90 -11.64 5.73
C THR A 73 -5.60 -12.56 4.54
N PRO A 74 -5.18 -13.81 4.76
CA PRO A 74 -4.82 -14.72 3.68
C PRO A 74 -6.03 -15.16 2.85
N HIS A 75 -5.85 -15.27 1.54
CA HIS A 75 -6.84 -15.82 0.61
C HIS A 75 -6.71 -17.34 0.43
N ASN A 76 -7.73 -17.96 -0.16
CA ASN A 76 -7.67 -19.36 -0.57
C ASN A 76 -6.51 -19.60 -1.56
N PRO A 77 -5.74 -20.69 -1.42
CA PRO A 77 -5.91 -21.81 -0.49
C PRO A 77 -5.24 -21.62 0.89
N CYS A 78 -4.51 -20.52 1.09
CA CYS A 78 -3.72 -20.24 2.29
C CYS A 78 -4.54 -19.91 3.54
N ASN A 79 -5.84 -19.63 3.41
CA ASN A 79 -6.71 -19.21 4.52
C ASN A 79 -6.78 -20.21 5.70
N SER A 80 -6.52 -21.49 5.46
CA SER A 80 -6.56 -22.56 6.46
C SER A 80 -5.22 -22.79 7.17
N SER A 81 -4.12 -22.27 6.59
CA SER A 81 -2.75 -22.56 7.01
C SER A 81 -2.00 -21.33 7.50
N CYS A 82 -2.32 -20.14 6.99
CA CYS A 82 -1.63 -18.90 7.33
C CYS A 82 -2.43 -18.11 8.37
N PRO A 83 -1.77 -17.55 9.41
CA PRO A 83 -2.42 -16.61 10.32
C PRO A 83 -2.63 -15.24 9.64
N GLU A 84 -3.54 -14.44 10.19
CA GLU A 84 -3.62 -13.02 9.83
C GLU A 84 -2.35 -12.29 10.30
N LEU A 85 -1.84 -11.39 9.47
CA LEU A 85 -0.70 -10.54 9.84
C LEU A 85 -1.22 -9.16 10.21
N LEU A 86 -0.87 -8.73 11.42
CA LEU A 86 -1.22 -7.43 11.97
C LEU A 86 0.08 -6.69 12.30
N GLY A 87 0.10 -5.39 12.05
CA GLY A 87 1.25 -4.57 12.40
C GLY A 87 0.96 -3.08 12.25
N ASP A 88 1.89 -2.27 12.73
CA ASP A 88 1.87 -0.83 12.62
C ASP A 88 3.06 -0.37 11.78
N LEU A 89 2.77 0.40 10.73
CA LEU A 89 3.76 0.99 9.85
C LEU A 89 4.03 2.43 10.30
N GLN A 90 5.28 2.73 10.66
CA GLN A 90 5.74 4.06 11.10
C GLN A 90 6.32 4.88 9.96
N GLU A 91 6.52 6.18 10.19
CA GLU A 91 7.13 7.08 9.21
C GLU A 91 8.46 6.54 8.67
N GLY A 92 8.60 6.52 7.34
CA GLY A 92 9.78 6.00 6.65
C GLY A 92 9.79 4.49 6.44
N GLU A 93 8.88 3.75 7.07
CA GLU A 93 8.74 2.32 6.85
C GLU A 93 7.92 2.01 5.60
N MET A 94 8.16 0.80 5.06
CA MET A 94 7.46 0.31 3.88
C MET A 94 7.01 -1.13 4.10
N LEU A 95 5.74 -1.39 3.81
CA LEU A 95 5.17 -2.73 3.74
C LEU A 95 5.11 -3.19 2.28
N VAL A 96 5.57 -4.40 2.02
CA VAL A 96 5.56 -5.00 0.68
C VAL A 96 4.86 -6.35 0.75
N PHE A 97 3.85 -6.56 -0.10
CA PHE A 97 3.08 -7.80 -0.15
C PHE A 97 2.49 -8.02 -1.55
N THR A 98 1.95 -9.20 -1.81
CA THR A 98 1.25 -9.51 -3.06
C THR A 98 -0.25 -9.65 -2.80
N ASN A 99 -1.08 -9.01 -3.63
CA ASN A 99 -2.54 -9.11 -3.48
C ASN A 99 -3.09 -10.48 -3.88
N PHE A 100 -2.29 -11.31 -4.59
CA PHE A 100 -2.63 -12.71 -4.90
C PHE A 100 -2.83 -13.58 -3.64
N MET A 101 -2.07 -13.31 -2.57
CA MET A 101 -2.13 -14.10 -1.33
C MET A 101 -2.91 -13.41 -0.21
N TRP A 102 -3.04 -12.09 -0.23
CA TRP A 102 -3.50 -11.31 0.92
C TRP A 102 -4.57 -10.29 0.55
N THR A 103 -5.66 -10.26 1.32
CA THR A 103 -6.54 -9.09 1.42
C THR A 103 -5.87 -8.04 2.31
N PHE A 104 -5.78 -6.80 1.83
CA PHE A 104 -5.25 -5.68 2.61
C PHE A 104 -6.37 -4.81 3.19
N GLU A 105 -6.29 -4.60 4.49
CA GLU A 105 -7.09 -3.61 5.19
C GLU A 105 -6.18 -2.69 6.02
N TYR A 106 -6.55 -1.42 6.13
CA TYR A 106 -5.78 -0.46 6.92
C TYR A 106 -6.69 0.42 7.76
N TYR A 107 -6.16 0.96 8.86
CA TYR A 107 -6.72 2.17 9.44
C TYR A 107 -5.60 3.14 9.85
N PRO A 108 -5.81 4.45 9.68
CA PRO A 108 -4.80 5.44 10.05
C PRO A 108 -4.68 5.57 11.57
N GLY A 109 -3.47 5.82 12.05
CA GLY A 109 -3.15 6.17 13.43
C GLY A 109 -3.93 7.39 13.93
N ARG A 110 -4.21 7.39 15.24
CA ARG A 110 -5.10 8.36 15.89
C ARG A 110 -4.46 9.73 16.05
N ASN A 111 -5.26 10.79 15.89
CA ASN A 111 -4.90 12.19 16.21
C ASN A 111 -3.61 12.67 15.54
N LEU A 112 -3.31 12.12 14.36
CA LEU A 112 -2.17 12.50 13.56
C LEU A 112 -2.64 12.83 12.15
N ASP A 113 -1.94 13.77 11.52
CA ASP A 113 -1.96 13.87 10.07
C ASP A 113 -1.23 12.64 9.51
N ASN A 114 -1.98 11.74 8.89
CA ASN A 114 -1.43 10.55 8.26
C ASN A 114 -1.41 10.73 6.75
N VAL A 115 -0.24 10.47 6.16
CA VAL A 115 -0.06 10.36 4.72
C VAL A 115 0.71 9.08 4.41
N ALA A 116 0.11 8.21 3.60
CA ALA A 116 0.76 7.04 3.05
C ALA A 116 0.48 6.94 1.55
N ILE A 117 1.45 6.38 0.81
CA ILE A 117 1.31 6.10 -0.62
C ILE A 117 1.31 4.59 -0.79
N LEU A 118 0.27 4.07 -1.44
CA LEU A 118 0.21 2.69 -1.86
C LEU A 118 0.40 2.62 -3.37
N THR A 119 1.24 1.70 -3.84
CA THR A 119 1.57 1.56 -5.26
C THR A 119 1.38 0.13 -5.72
N GLU A 120 0.87 -0.03 -6.94
CA GLU A 120 0.61 -1.31 -7.57
C GLU A 120 1.58 -1.48 -8.75
N THR A 121 2.48 -2.45 -8.64
CA THR A 121 3.50 -2.77 -9.65
C THR A 121 3.33 -4.18 -10.16
N VAL A 122 3.53 -4.36 -11.47
CA VAL A 122 3.47 -5.67 -12.10
C VAL A 122 4.91 -6.16 -12.30
N TRP A 123 5.15 -7.44 -12.04
CA TRP A 123 6.37 -8.10 -12.46
C TRP A 123 6.29 -8.31 -13.97
N GLU A 124 7.19 -7.73 -14.76
CA GLU A 124 7.24 -8.04 -16.19
C GLU A 124 7.76 -9.47 -16.37
N GLU A 125 6.88 -10.38 -16.76
CA GLU A 125 7.27 -11.67 -17.34
C GLU A 125 7.81 -11.41 -18.76
N GLY A 126 9.10 -11.10 -18.89
CA GLY A 126 9.67 -10.85 -20.22
C GLY A 126 11.12 -10.40 -20.33
N ALA A 127 11.89 -10.32 -19.26
CA ALA A 127 13.33 -10.05 -19.35
C ALA A 127 14.14 -11.35 -19.45
N ILE A 128 14.01 -12.06 -20.57
CA ILE A 128 14.97 -13.07 -21.04
C ILE A 128 15.35 -12.73 -22.47
#